data_AF-A0A382HQ36-F1
#
_entry.id   AF-A0A382HQ36-F1
#
_cell.length_a   1.000
_cell.length_b   1.000
_cell.length_c   1.000
_cell.angle_alpha   90.00
_cell.angle_beta   90.00
_cell.angle_gamma   90.00
#
_symmetry.space_group_name_H-M   'P 1'
#
loop_
_entity.id
_entity.type
_entity.pdbx_description
1 polymer ?
#
loop_
_entity_poly.entity_id
_entity_poly.type
_entity_poly.pdbx_seq_one_letter_code
_entity_poly.pdbx_strand_id
1 'polypeptide(L)'
;MTALRLARAGCDVTVYERLPEILSGASFNNQNRLHLGFHYPRDFETAEQCVRGFERFKEVFHEAILGDFPNAYFIASEGSRTSPNDYLAFCEKLQLPYEVFDVGGFEPKVLGVDLGLLINEVVYDCQTLRILLSQRLAESSVEVQASVEVESIRRTSSGFMLDIDGLSVGPYDAIVNCTYSDINRLTSQLCGPTSLPS
;
A
#
# COMPACT_ATOMS: atom_id res chain seq x y z
N MET A 1 -3.34 5.73 8.07
CA MET A 1 -2.39 6.85 7.89
C MET A 1 -3.05 8.15 7.47
N THR A 2 -3.91 8.17 6.43
CA THR A 2 -4.61 9.39 5.98
C THR A 2 -5.39 10.07 7.11
N ALA A 3 -6.20 9.30 7.85
CA ALA A 3 -6.95 9.79 9.01
C ALA A 3 -6.06 10.51 10.05
N LEU A 4 -4.96 9.87 10.46
CA LEU A 4 -3.98 10.47 11.39
C LEU A 4 -3.38 11.78 10.86
N ARG A 5 -3.14 11.90 9.55
CA ARG A 5 -2.62 13.14 8.96
C ARG A 5 -3.66 14.25 8.93
N LEU A 6 -4.91 13.92 8.62
CA LEU A 6 -6.02 14.88 8.62
C LEU A 6 -6.31 15.38 10.04
N ALA A 7 -6.34 14.49 11.04
CA ALA A 7 -6.48 14.88 12.43
C ALA A 7 -5.36 15.82 12.89
N ARG A 8 -4.10 15.53 12.52
CA ARG A 8 -2.96 16.45 12.78
C ARG A 8 -3.07 17.79 12.07
N ALA A 9 -3.81 17.86 10.96
CA ALA A 9 -4.09 19.10 10.25
C ALA A 9 -5.28 19.88 10.84
N GLY A 10 -5.90 19.37 11.93
CA GLY A 10 -7.00 20.02 12.63
C GLY A 10 -8.39 19.63 12.12
N CYS A 11 -8.51 18.60 11.27
CA CYS A 11 -9.81 18.07 10.87
C CYS A 11 -10.41 17.21 11.98
N ASP A 12 -11.74 17.27 12.12
CA ASP A 12 -12.50 16.24 12.83
C ASP A 12 -12.65 15.02 11.92
N VAL A 13 -12.28 13.83 12.40
CA VAL A 13 -12.09 12.65 11.55
C VAL A 13 -12.71 11.41 12.21
N THR A 14 -13.69 10.84 11.52
CA THR A 14 -14.24 9.52 11.82
C THR A 14 -13.81 8.52 10.74
N VAL A 15 -13.33 7.35 11.15
CA VAL A 15 -13.00 6.21 10.29
C VAL A 15 -14.01 5.10 10.50
N TYR A 16 -14.69 4.70 9.43
CA TYR A 16 -15.56 3.53 9.42
C TYR A 16 -14.82 2.31 8.87
N GLU A 17 -14.75 1.25 9.66
CA GLU A 17 -14.13 -0.03 9.31
C GLU A 17 -15.15 -1.16 9.49
N ARG A 18 -15.38 -1.92 8.42
CA ARG A 18 -16.38 -2.99 8.42
C ARG A 18 -15.99 -4.16 9.29
N LEU A 19 -14.70 -4.43 9.43
CA LEU A 19 -14.20 -5.54 10.24
C LEU A 19 -13.97 -5.13 11.70
N PRO A 20 -13.88 -6.10 12.64
CA PRO A 20 -13.65 -5.78 14.05
C PRO A 20 -12.30 -5.12 14.34
N GLU A 21 -11.30 -5.36 13.48
CA GLU A 21 -9.97 -4.80 13.62
C GLU A 21 -9.52 -4.12 12.32
N ILE A 22 -8.75 -3.04 12.44
CA ILE A 22 -8.09 -2.39 11.31
C ILE A 22 -7.07 -3.33 10.66
N LEU A 23 -6.80 -3.09 9.37
CA LEU A 23 -5.87 -3.91 8.57
C LEU A 23 -6.23 -5.39 8.59
N SER A 24 -7.51 -5.73 8.49
CA SER A 24 -7.98 -7.14 8.44
C SER A 24 -8.33 -7.63 7.02
N GLY A 25 -8.45 -6.72 6.06
CA GLY A 25 -8.71 -7.03 4.66
C GLY A 25 -7.43 -7.33 3.86
N ALA A 26 -7.29 -6.69 2.69
CA ALA A 26 -6.12 -6.86 1.80
C ALA A 26 -4.77 -6.50 2.46
N SER A 27 -4.79 -5.68 3.51
CA SER A 27 -3.59 -5.33 4.26
C SER A 27 -3.02 -6.47 5.10
N PHE A 28 -3.87 -7.42 5.55
CA PHE A 28 -3.45 -8.64 6.23
C PHE A 28 -3.14 -9.76 5.24
N ASN A 29 -3.97 -9.88 4.20
CA ASN A 29 -3.90 -10.96 3.22
C ASN A 29 -3.02 -10.57 2.02
N ASN A 30 -1.74 -10.30 2.27
CA ASN A 30 -0.75 -10.09 1.21
C ASN A 30 0.60 -10.76 1.53
N GLN A 31 1.58 -10.64 0.64
CA GLN A 31 2.90 -11.27 0.79
C GLN A 31 3.79 -10.58 1.85
N ASN A 32 3.28 -9.51 2.47
CA ASN A 32 3.93 -8.65 3.45
C ASN A 32 5.25 -8.04 2.98
N ARG A 33 5.46 -7.94 1.66
CA ARG A 33 6.69 -7.38 1.07
C ARG A 33 6.62 -5.86 1.02
N LEU A 34 7.71 -5.23 1.46
CA LEU A 34 7.95 -3.80 1.27
C LEU A 34 8.95 -3.63 0.14
N HIS A 35 8.48 -3.10 -0.99
CA HIS A 35 9.25 -3.05 -2.24
C HIS A 35 10.07 -1.77 -2.39
N LEU A 36 11.30 -1.93 -2.90
CA LEU A 36 12.25 -0.85 -3.23
C LEU A 36 12.17 -0.43 -4.71
N GLY A 37 11.14 -0.84 -5.44
CA GLY A 37 10.91 -0.44 -6.83
C GLY A 37 11.50 -1.38 -7.89
N PHE A 38 12.24 -2.43 -7.49
CA PHE A 38 12.79 -3.45 -8.40
C PHE A 38 11.74 -4.15 -9.28
N HIS A 39 10.47 -4.14 -8.87
CA HIS A 39 9.37 -4.74 -9.65
C HIS A 39 8.96 -3.90 -10.88
N TYR A 40 9.40 -2.64 -10.99
CA TYR A 40 8.92 -1.69 -11.99
C TYR A 40 10.03 -1.16 -12.91
N PRO A 41 10.87 -2.02 -13.54
CA PRO A 41 12.01 -1.58 -14.35
C PRO A 41 11.62 -0.83 -15.64
N ARG A 42 10.33 -0.82 -15.97
CA ARG A 42 9.77 -0.13 -17.15
C ARG A 42 8.87 1.06 -16.77
N ASP A 43 8.73 1.34 -15.49
CA ASP A 43 7.94 2.44 -14.96
C ASP A 43 8.72 3.15 -13.85
N PHE A 44 9.53 4.11 -14.29
CA PHE A 44 10.46 4.83 -13.43
C PHE A 44 9.74 5.66 -12.37
N GLU A 45 8.59 6.25 -12.71
CA GLU A 45 7.84 7.08 -11.77
C GLU A 45 7.26 6.22 -10.64
N THR A 46 6.66 5.08 -10.97
CA THR A 46 6.15 4.13 -9.97
C THR A 46 7.29 3.60 -9.10
N ALA A 47 8.44 3.24 -9.70
CA ALA A 47 9.60 2.77 -8.94
C ALA A 47 10.13 3.84 -7.96
N GLU A 48 10.24 5.10 -8.39
CA GLU A 48 10.66 6.22 -7.53
C GLU A 48 9.66 6.47 -6.38
N GLN A 49 8.36 6.33 -6.66
CA GLN A 49 7.33 6.37 -5.62
C GLN A 49 7.49 5.22 -4.61
N CYS A 50 7.83 4.01 -5.06
CA CYS A 50 8.13 2.88 -4.17
C CYS A 50 9.32 3.17 -3.26
N VAL A 51 10.42 3.71 -3.79
CA VAL A 51 11.61 4.07 -2.97
C VAL A 51 11.23 5.07 -1.87
N ARG A 52 10.53 6.15 -2.22
CA ARG A 52 10.07 7.13 -1.21
C ARG A 52 9.12 6.50 -0.19
N GLY A 53 8.23 5.63 -0.64
CA GLY A 53 7.28 4.91 0.21
C GLY A 53 7.99 3.98 1.19
N PHE A 54 8.99 3.25 0.71
CA PHE A 54 9.83 2.35 1.50
C PHE A 54 10.55 3.11 2.61
N GLU A 55 11.29 4.17 2.28
CA GLU A 55 12.06 4.94 3.25
C GLU A 55 11.15 5.55 4.32
N ARG A 56 10.02 6.11 3.90
CA ARG A 56 9.03 6.66 4.84
C ARG A 56 8.39 5.60 5.72
N PHE A 57 8.12 4.41 5.18
CA PHE A 57 7.59 3.31 5.97
C PHE A 57 8.63 2.84 6.99
N LYS A 58 9.89 2.70 6.58
CA LYS A 58 11.00 2.32 7.45
C LYS A 58 11.24 3.33 8.56
N GLU A 59 11.28 4.62 8.26
CA GLU A 59 11.40 5.68 9.27
C GLU A 59 10.30 5.58 10.34
N VAL A 60 9.06 5.33 9.89
CA VAL A 60 7.88 5.43 10.75
C VAL A 60 7.51 4.10 11.43
N PHE A 61 7.84 2.96 10.85
CA PHE A 61 7.40 1.64 11.27
C PHE A 61 8.55 0.62 11.31
N HIS A 62 9.79 1.07 11.58
CA HIS A 62 10.95 0.19 11.68
C HIS A 62 10.73 -1.01 12.62
N GLU A 63 9.97 -0.83 13.72
CA GLU A 63 9.62 -1.91 14.65
C GLU A 63 8.79 -3.04 14.02
N ALA A 64 8.04 -2.75 12.95
CA ALA A 64 7.28 -3.76 12.22
C ALA A 64 8.07 -4.39 11.07
N ILE A 65 9.28 -3.92 10.78
CA ILE A 65 10.08 -4.45 9.67
C ILE A 65 10.82 -5.70 10.12
N LEU A 66 10.71 -6.75 9.31
CA LEU A 66 11.51 -7.95 9.40
C LEU A 66 12.47 -7.96 8.21
N GLY A 67 13.76 -7.92 8.50
CA GLY A 67 14.85 -7.90 7.51
C GLY A 67 15.79 -9.09 7.65
N ASP A 68 16.99 -8.94 7.07
CA ASP A 68 18.12 -9.87 7.20
C ASP A 68 17.90 -11.26 6.60
N PHE A 69 17.14 -11.33 5.51
CA PHE A 69 17.07 -12.50 4.64
C PHE A 69 17.41 -12.12 3.20
N PRO A 70 18.00 -13.04 2.43
CA PRO A 70 18.35 -12.78 1.04
C PRO A 70 17.08 -12.61 0.21
N ASN A 71 17.04 -11.53 -0.57
CA ASN A 71 16.03 -11.30 -1.59
C ASN A 71 16.72 -11.23 -2.94
N ALA A 72 16.18 -11.95 -3.93
CA ALA A 72 16.77 -12.03 -5.25
C ALA A 72 15.76 -11.66 -6.34
N TYR A 73 16.21 -10.90 -7.33
CA TYR A 73 15.52 -10.68 -8.59
C TYR A 73 16.29 -11.36 -9.72
N PHE A 74 15.56 -12.00 -10.63
CA PHE A 74 16.13 -12.67 -11.79
C PHE A 74 15.53 -12.12 -13.09
N ILE A 75 16.37 -11.89 -14.08
CA ILE A 75 15.94 -11.49 -15.43
C ILE A 75 16.03 -12.71 -16.33
N ALA A 76 14.89 -13.12 -16.91
CA ALA A 76 14.81 -14.27 -17.78
C ALA A 76 15.61 -14.06 -19.07
N SER A 77 16.27 -15.11 -19.56
CA SER A 77 17.02 -15.11 -20.82
C SER A 77 16.11 -14.94 -22.04
N GLU A 78 14.87 -15.42 -21.94
CA GLU A 78 13.88 -15.36 -23.00
C GLU A 78 12.55 -14.78 -22.51
N GLY A 79 11.85 -14.06 -23.38
CA GLY A 79 10.52 -13.50 -23.09
C GLY A 79 10.50 -12.31 -22.14
N SER A 80 11.65 -11.91 -21.57
CA SER A 80 11.74 -10.66 -20.80
C SER A 80 11.52 -9.45 -21.70
N ARG A 81 10.76 -8.47 -21.20
CA ARG A 81 10.58 -7.15 -21.83
C ARG A 81 11.65 -6.14 -21.43
N THR A 82 12.61 -6.56 -20.61
CA THR A 82 13.73 -5.74 -20.13
C THR A 82 15.00 -6.58 -20.22
N SER A 83 16.01 -6.08 -20.93
CA SER A 83 17.30 -6.77 -21.00
C SER A 83 18.08 -6.62 -19.66
N PRO A 84 19.04 -7.50 -19.35
CA PRO A 84 19.94 -7.32 -18.21
C PRO A 84 20.57 -5.93 -18.13
N ASN A 85 21.07 -5.41 -19.26
CA ASN A 85 21.71 -4.09 -19.32
C ASN A 85 20.73 -2.97 -19.03
N ASP A 86 19.52 -3.03 -19.58
CA ASP A 86 18.48 -2.03 -19.31
C ASP A 86 18.04 -2.06 -17.85
N TYR A 87 17.97 -3.26 -17.25
CA TYR A 87 17.61 -3.44 -15.85
C TYR A 87 18.66 -2.85 -14.91
N LEU A 88 19.95 -3.12 -15.17
CA LEU A 88 21.05 -2.52 -14.41
C LEU A 88 21.06 -0.99 -14.56
N ALA A 89 20.91 -0.47 -15.78
CA ALA A 89 20.82 0.97 -16.02
C ALA A 89 19.63 1.62 -15.28
N PHE A 90 18.51 0.92 -15.18
CA PHE A 90 17.37 1.33 -14.36
C PHE A 90 17.73 1.41 -12.87
N CYS A 91 18.36 0.36 -12.32
CA CYS A 91 18.79 0.34 -10.92
C CYS A 91 19.78 1.47 -10.61
N GLU A 92 20.79 1.68 -11.46
CA GLU A 92 21.76 2.78 -11.32
C GLU A 92 21.09 4.16 -11.34
N LYS A 93 20.16 4.37 -12.28
CA LYS A 93 19.47 5.65 -12.42
C LYS A 93 18.62 6.00 -11.19
N LEU A 94 18.04 5.00 -10.52
CA LEU A 94 17.31 5.17 -9.25
C LEU A 94 18.20 5.07 -8.01
N GLN A 95 19.49 4.78 -8.18
CA GLN A 95 20.42 4.52 -7.08
C GLN A 95 19.95 3.39 -6.16
N LEU A 96 19.32 2.37 -6.74
CA LEU A 96 18.87 1.20 -5.98
C LEU A 96 20.09 0.38 -5.53
N PRO A 97 20.18 0.00 -4.25
CA PRO A 97 21.27 -0.85 -3.77
C PRO A 97 21.04 -2.30 -4.21
N TYR A 98 21.99 -2.86 -4.96
CA TYR A 98 21.97 -4.26 -5.38
C TYR A 98 23.39 -4.85 -5.46
N GLU A 99 23.47 -6.18 -5.44
CA GLU A 99 24.69 -6.95 -5.72
C GLU A 99 24.40 -7.95 -6.85
N VAL A 100 25.22 -7.96 -7.90
CA VAL A 100 25.15 -9.00 -8.93
C VAL A 100 25.83 -10.26 -8.40
N PHE A 101 25.19 -11.42 -8.54
CA PHE A 101 25.77 -12.70 -8.13
C PHE A 101 25.78 -13.71 -9.29
N ASP A 102 26.60 -14.74 -9.15
CA ASP A 102 26.60 -15.88 -10.09
C ASP A 102 25.34 -16.73 -9.88
N VAL A 103 24.42 -16.67 -10.84
CA VAL A 103 23.16 -17.43 -10.80
C VAL A 103 23.42 -18.94 -10.76
N GLY A 104 24.54 -19.42 -11.31
CA GLY A 104 24.92 -20.83 -11.25
C GLY A 104 25.16 -21.34 -9.83
N GLY A 105 25.49 -20.45 -8.90
CA GLY A 105 25.71 -20.74 -7.48
C GLY A 105 24.48 -20.54 -6.58
N PHE A 106 23.32 -20.16 -7.13
CA PHE A 106 22.12 -19.91 -6.33
C PHE A 106 21.32 -21.19 -6.07
N GLU A 107 20.89 -21.38 -4.83
CA GLU A 107 20.03 -22.48 -4.41
C GLU A 107 18.72 -21.96 -3.83
N PRO A 108 17.55 -22.46 -4.31
CA PRO A 108 17.38 -23.51 -5.32
C PRO A 108 17.78 -23.07 -6.72
N LYS A 109 18.35 -24.00 -7.51
CA LYS A 109 18.77 -23.71 -8.90
C LYS A 109 17.67 -23.03 -9.73
N VAL A 110 17.99 -21.88 -10.30
CA VAL A 110 17.14 -21.12 -11.23
C VAL A 110 17.70 -21.26 -12.65
N LEU A 111 16.86 -21.64 -13.62
CA LEU A 111 17.25 -21.88 -15.01
C LEU A 111 16.67 -20.80 -15.94
N GLY A 112 17.33 -20.56 -17.09
CA GLY A 112 16.82 -19.66 -18.13
C GLY A 112 16.84 -18.18 -17.72
N VAL A 113 17.90 -17.76 -17.03
CA VAL A 113 18.07 -16.41 -16.50
C VAL A 113 19.45 -15.88 -16.87
N ASP A 114 19.50 -14.62 -17.31
CA ASP A 114 20.73 -13.94 -17.75
C ASP A 114 21.32 -13.03 -16.67
N LEU A 115 20.53 -12.69 -15.63
CA LEU A 115 20.97 -11.82 -14.55
C LEU A 115 20.29 -12.22 -13.24
N GLY A 116 21.07 -12.27 -12.16
CA GLY A 116 20.59 -12.37 -10.78
C GLY A 116 21.11 -11.22 -9.94
N LEU A 117 20.23 -10.59 -9.17
CA LEU A 117 20.53 -9.48 -8.27
C LEU A 117 20.09 -9.81 -6.84
N LEU A 118 20.99 -9.71 -5.88
CA LEU A 118 20.65 -9.64 -4.46
C LEU A 118 20.30 -8.20 -4.10
N ILE A 119 19.25 -8.04 -3.31
CA ILE A 119 18.65 -6.76 -2.98
C ILE A 119 18.23 -6.69 -1.50
N ASN A 120 18.00 -5.48 -1.01
CA ASN A 120 17.69 -5.21 0.39
C ASN A 120 16.21 -4.83 0.62
N GLU A 121 15.29 -5.44 -0.14
CA GLU A 121 13.86 -5.40 0.21
C GLU A 121 13.64 -6.14 1.53
N VAL A 122 12.52 -5.85 2.18
CA VAL A 122 12.18 -6.43 3.48
C VAL A 122 10.74 -6.88 3.46
N VAL A 123 10.34 -7.61 4.50
CA VAL A 123 8.93 -7.84 4.79
C VAL A 123 8.55 -7.07 6.05
N TYR A 124 7.25 -6.97 6.34
CA TYR A 124 6.76 -6.39 7.58
C TYR A 124 5.82 -7.36 8.30
N ASP A 125 5.81 -7.30 9.62
CA ASP A 125 4.84 -7.99 10.44
C ASP A 125 3.54 -7.18 10.50
N CYS A 126 2.48 -7.70 9.88
CA CYS A 126 1.19 -7.03 9.85
C CYS A 126 0.54 -6.90 11.24
N GLN A 127 0.79 -7.84 12.17
CA GLN A 127 0.27 -7.77 13.53
C GLN A 127 0.98 -6.67 14.33
N THR A 128 2.30 -6.58 14.22
CA THR A 128 3.09 -5.49 14.83
C THR A 128 2.66 -4.14 14.25
N LEU A 129 2.51 -4.05 12.92
CA LEU A 129 2.01 -2.84 12.26
C LEU A 129 0.62 -2.43 12.76
N ARG A 130 -0.29 -3.40 12.94
CA ARG A 130 -1.62 -3.17 13.50
C ARG A 130 -1.53 -2.59 14.92
N ILE A 131 -0.72 -3.19 15.79
CA ILE A 131 -0.51 -2.69 17.17
C ILE A 131 -0.04 -1.24 17.16
N LEU A 132 1.00 -0.92 16.39
CA LEU A 132 1.56 0.44 16.29
C LEU A 132 0.54 1.45 15.78
N LEU A 133 -0.26 1.08 14.78
CA LEU A 133 -1.31 1.95 14.24
C LEU A 133 -2.47 2.14 15.21
N SER A 134 -2.89 1.08 15.90
CA SER A 134 -3.95 1.15 16.92
C SER A 134 -3.54 2.07 18.07
N GLN A 135 -2.29 2.00 18.54
CA GLN A 135 -1.75 2.92 19.55
C GLN A 135 -1.82 4.37 19.08
N ARG A 136 -1.34 4.64 17.86
CA ARG A 136 -1.37 5.99 17.29
C ARG A 136 -2.78 6.54 17.09
N LEU A 137 -3.74 5.68 16.75
CA LEU A 137 -5.15 6.07 16.64
C LEU A 137 -5.72 6.42 18.02
N ALA A 138 -5.45 5.58 19.03
CA ALA A 138 -5.89 5.82 20.41
C ALA A 138 -5.29 7.09 21.03
N GLU A 139 -4.08 7.48 20.63
CA GLU A 139 -3.43 8.74 21.05
C GLU A 139 -3.86 9.97 20.23
N SER A 140 -4.68 9.78 19.20
CA SER A 140 -5.14 10.85 18.31
C SER A 140 -6.59 11.26 18.61
N SER A 141 -7.04 12.33 17.97
CA SER A 141 -8.45 12.74 17.97
C SER A 141 -9.30 11.98 16.95
N VAL A 142 -8.76 10.98 16.24
CA VAL A 142 -9.50 10.20 15.25
C VAL A 142 -10.49 9.28 15.96
N GLU A 143 -11.77 9.39 15.63
CA GLU A 143 -12.78 8.44 16.04
C GLU A 143 -12.76 7.23 15.10
N VAL A 144 -12.70 6.01 15.65
CA VAL A 144 -12.73 4.78 14.85
C VAL A 144 -13.96 3.97 15.21
N GLN A 145 -14.82 3.75 14.22
CA GLN A 145 -16.03 2.95 14.29
C GLN A 145 -15.79 1.63 13.55
N ALA A 146 -15.42 0.59 14.30
CA ALA A 146 -15.14 -0.75 13.78
C ALA A 146 -16.40 -1.64 13.80
N SER A 147 -16.40 -2.72 13.04
CA SER A 147 -17.61 -3.54 12.79
C SER A 147 -18.77 -2.75 12.17
N VAL A 148 -18.47 -1.72 11.39
CA VAL A 148 -19.45 -0.82 10.79
C VAL A 148 -19.28 -0.78 9.27
N GLU A 149 -20.30 -1.24 8.54
CA GLU A 149 -20.33 -1.15 7.08
C GLU A 149 -21.07 0.10 6.61
N VAL A 150 -20.41 0.91 5.78
CA VAL A 150 -21.09 1.99 5.06
C VAL A 150 -21.82 1.39 3.86
N GLU A 151 -23.14 1.37 3.94
CA GLU A 151 -24.02 0.81 2.91
C GLU A 151 -24.14 1.75 1.71
N SER A 152 -24.26 3.05 1.96
CA SER A 152 -24.46 4.05 0.90
C SER A 152 -23.91 5.42 1.30
N ILE A 153 -23.59 6.23 0.29
CA ILE A 153 -23.16 7.62 0.47
C ILE A 153 -24.08 8.52 -0.35
N ARG A 154 -24.64 9.55 0.29
CA ARG A 154 -25.55 10.50 -0.35
C ARG A 154 -25.05 11.93 -0.18
N ARG A 155 -24.94 12.65 -1.28
CA ARG A 155 -24.63 14.09 -1.24
C ARG A 155 -25.90 14.89 -0.94
N THR A 156 -25.82 15.82 0.01
CA THR A 156 -26.88 16.76 0.38
C THR A 156 -26.43 18.20 0.16
N SER A 157 -27.30 19.16 0.44
CA SER A 157 -26.96 20.59 0.42
C SER A 157 -25.95 21.00 1.50
N SER A 158 -25.82 20.20 2.57
CA SER A 158 -24.98 20.49 3.73
C SER A 158 -23.73 19.59 3.84
N GLY A 159 -23.48 18.70 2.86
CA GLY A 159 -22.32 17.80 2.87
C GLY A 159 -22.66 16.40 2.36
N PHE A 160 -22.10 15.39 3.02
CA PHE A 160 -22.32 13.97 2.72
C PHE A 160 -22.98 13.27 3.90
N MET A 161 -24.03 12.50 3.63
CA MET A 161 -24.67 11.60 4.58
C MET A 161 -24.27 10.17 4.25
N LEU A 162 -24.06 9.36 5.29
CA LEU A 162 -23.79 7.94 5.19
C LEU A 162 -25.03 7.17 5.64
N ASP A 163 -25.32 6.06 4.97
CA ASP A 163 -26.32 5.09 5.44
C ASP A 163 -25.57 3.90 6.06
N ILE A 164 -25.87 3.63 7.33
CA ILE A 164 -25.20 2.64 8.17
C ILE A 164 -26.27 1.94 9.02
N ASP A 165 -26.42 0.63 8.90
CA ASP A 165 -27.42 -0.17 9.64
C ASP A 165 -28.85 0.42 9.56
N GLY A 166 -29.24 0.95 8.40
CA GLY A 166 -30.53 1.61 8.18
C GLY A 166 -30.67 3.00 8.82
N LEU A 167 -29.63 3.54 9.45
CA LEU A 167 -29.58 4.89 10.00
C LEU A 167 -28.81 5.83 9.08
N SER A 168 -29.18 7.12 9.09
CA SER A 168 -28.45 8.16 8.37
C SER A 168 -27.53 8.93 9.31
N VAL A 169 -26.23 8.97 9.00
CA VAL A 169 -25.18 9.57 9.83
C VAL A 169 -24.47 10.68 9.06
N GLY A 170 -24.21 11.81 9.72
CA GLY A 170 -23.58 13.01 9.13
C GLY A 170 -24.32 14.30 9.52
N PRO A 171 -24.14 15.39 8.76
CA PRO A 171 -23.36 15.50 7.52
C PRO A 171 -21.85 15.56 7.76
N TYR A 172 -21.09 15.06 6.79
CA TYR A 172 -19.64 15.22 6.69
C TYR A 172 -19.28 16.21 5.58
N ASP A 173 -18.28 17.06 5.79
CA ASP A 173 -17.82 18.02 4.78
C ASP A 173 -17.09 17.35 3.61
N ALA A 174 -16.40 16.24 3.87
CA ALA A 174 -15.62 15.49 2.90
C ALA A 174 -15.60 14.00 3.22
N ILE A 175 -15.48 13.16 2.18
CA ILE A 175 -15.33 11.71 2.30
C ILE A 175 -14.05 11.27 1.59
N VAL A 176 -13.26 10.44 2.25
CA VAL A 176 -12.07 9.81 1.65
C VAL A 176 -12.32 8.30 1.53
N ASN A 177 -12.60 7.83 0.32
CA ASN A 177 -12.80 6.41 0.08
C ASN A 177 -11.47 5.64 0.05
N CYS A 178 -11.26 4.75 1.02
CA CYS A 178 -10.06 3.91 1.15
C CYS A 178 -10.37 2.40 1.08
N THR A 179 -11.49 1.97 0.50
CA THR A 179 -12.01 0.60 0.65
C THR A 179 -11.46 -0.46 -0.32
N TYR A 180 -10.37 -0.19 -1.05
CA TYR A 180 -9.67 -1.07 -2.02
C TYR A 180 -10.58 -2.06 -2.80
N SER A 181 -10.93 -3.21 -2.20
CA SER A 181 -11.83 -4.23 -2.77
C SER A 181 -13.25 -3.75 -3.07
N ASP A 182 -13.71 -2.70 -2.39
CA ASP A 182 -15.07 -2.15 -2.54
C ASP A 182 -15.05 -0.71 -3.09
N ILE A 183 -13.94 -0.33 -3.74
CA ILE A 183 -13.73 1.04 -4.22
C ILE A 183 -14.80 1.46 -5.23
N ASN A 184 -15.21 0.58 -6.13
CA ASN A 184 -16.14 0.90 -7.21
C ASN A 184 -17.56 1.19 -6.70
N ARG A 185 -18.03 0.42 -5.71
CA ARG A 185 -19.39 0.54 -5.16
C ARG A 185 -19.60 1.90 -4.49
N LEU A 186 -18.65 2.35 -3.69
CA LEU A 186 -18.76 3.62 -2.96
C LEU A 186 -18.34 4.83 -3.82
N THR A 187 -17.33 4.68 -4.69
CA THR A 187 -16.87 5.81 -5.53
C THR A 187 -17.93 6.27 -6.52
N SER A 188 -18.72 5.34 -7.09
CA SER A 188 -19.84 5.68 -7.97
C SER A 188 -20.96 6.49 -7.30
N GLN A 189 -20.98 6.55 -5.97
CA GLN A 189 -21.97 7.32 -5.19
C GLN A 189 -21.42 8.68 -4.75
N LEU A 190 -20.08 8.83 -4.70
CA LEU A 190 -19.39 10.09 -4.41
C LEU A 190 -19.41 11.03 -5.61
N CYS A 191 -19.19 10.47 -6.80
CA CYS A 191 -19.33 11.16 -8.06
C CYS A 191 -20.67 10.74 -8.67
N GLY A 192 -21.66 11.64 -8.74
CA GLY A 192 -22.86 11.38 -9.57
C GLY A 192 -22.45 10.89 -10.96
N PRO A 193 -23.30 10.16 -11.70
CA PRO A 193 -22.90 9.22 -12.76
C PRO A 193 -21.84 9.81 -13.70
N THR A 194 -20.57 9.51 -13.42
CA THR A 194 -19.45 9.77 -14.31
C THR A 194 -19.16 8.48 -15.06
N SER A 195 -19.42 8.51 -16.37
CA SER A 195 -18.97 7.50 -17.32
C SER A 195 -17.48 7.21 -17.10
N LEU A 196 -17.17 5.98 -16.65
CA LEU A 196 -15.81 5.47 -16.72
C LEU A 196 -15.38 5.46 -18.20
N PRO A 197 -14.17 5.91 -18.56
CA PRO A 197 -13.67 5.77 -19.91
C PRO A 197 -13.59 4.28 -20.25
N SER A 198 -14.12 3.95 -21.44
CA SER A 198 -14.04 2.65 -22.11
C SER A 198 -12.62 2.12 -22.26
#